data_AF-A0A1F8MBX6-F1
#
_entry.id   AF-A0A1F8MBX6-F1
#
_cell.length_a   1.000
_cell.length_b   1.000
_cell.length_c   1.000
_cell.angle_alpha   90.00
_cell.angle_beta   90.00
_cell.angle_gamma   90.00
#
_symmetry.space_group_name_H-M   'P 1'
#
loop_
_entity.id
_entity.type
_entity.pdbx_description
1 polymer ?
#
loop_
_entity_poly.entity_id
_entity_poly.type
_entity_poly.pdbx_seq_one_letter_code
_entity_poly.pdbx_strand_id
1 'polypeptide(L)'
;MDYVPILFISAKTGQRVDQVLSLALRVQEERLTRLPTSKINRILQHAQDKHAAPSHGGTGLKIYYGTQVRNDPPVFLLHVNDPKLAHFTYLRFIENSIRAEHAFLGTPIRIVLRPRRK
;
A
#
# COMPACT_ATOMS: atom_id res chain seq x y z
N MET A 1 5.62 -9.93 -5.76
CA MET A 1 5.71 -8.70 -6.59
C MET A 1 4.42 -8.56 -7.37
N ASP A 2 3.29 -8.87 -6.71
CA ASP A 2 2.14 -9.48 -7.39
C ASP A 2 1.20 -8.42 -7.97
N TYR A 3 1.48 -7.15 -7.67
CA TYR A 3 0.75 -6.00 -8.19
C TYR A 3 1.21 -5.60 -9.59
N VAL A 4 2.33 -6.13 -10.12
CA VAL A 4 2.84 -5.74 -11.45
C VAL A 4 2.16 -6.58 -12.53
N PRO A 5 1.40 -5.97 -13.46
CA PRO A 5 0.75 -6.72 -14.53
C PRO A 5 1.77 -7.26 -15.53
N ILE A 6 1.57 -8.51 -15.97
CA ILE A 6 2.41 -9.18 -16.97
C ILE A 6 1.61 -9.28 -18.27
N LEU A 7 2.18 -8.77 -19.36
CA LEU A 7 1.57 -8.80 -20.69
C LEU A 7 2.51 -9.50 -21.67
N PHE A 8 2.03 -10.57 -22.32
CA PHE A 8 2.75 -11.28 -23.36
C PHE A 8 2.41 -10.70 -24.73
N ILE A 9 3.43 -10.23 -25.46
CA ILE A 9 3.30 -9.57 -26.77
C ILE A 9 4.29 -10.14 -27.80
N SER A 10 4.07 -9.83 -29.07
CA SER A 10 5.06 -10.02 -30.12
C SER A 10 5.11 -8.78 -31.03
N ALA A 11 6.24 -8.06 -30.99
CA ALA A 11 6.46 -6.91 -31.85
C ALA A 11 6.58 -7.31 -33.33
N LYS A 12 7.12 -8.50 -33.62
CA LYS A 12 7.31 -9.00 -34.99
C LYS A 12 5.99 -9.28 -35.70
N THR A 13 5.03 -9.86 -34.99
CA THR A 13 3.72 -10.22 -35.55
C THR A 13 2.63 -9.20 -35.25
N GLY A 14 2.93 -8.16 -34.46
CA GLY A 14 1.95 -7.17 -34.00
C GLY A 14 0.99 -7.67 -32.91
N GLN A 15 1.20 -8.88 -32.38
CA GLN A 15 0.28 -9.48 -31.42
C GLN A 15 0.25 -8.68 -30.11
N ARG A 16 -0.93 -8.11 -29.78
CA ARG A 16 -1.26 -7.41 -28.52
C ARG A 16 -0.40 -6.16 -28.23
N VAL A 17 0.23 -5.57 -29.24
CA VAL A 17 1.05 -4.36 -29.08
C VAL A 17 0.18 -3.16 -28.67
N ASP A 18 -1.05 -3.08 -29.17
CA ASP A 18 -2.07 -2.08 -28.83
C ASP A 18 -2.44 -2.09 -27.33
N GLN A 19 -2.32 -3.24 -26.66
CA GLN A 19 -2.64 -3.39 -25.24
C GLN A 19 -1.59 -2.76 -24.33
N VAL A 20 -0.36 -2.54 -24.82
CA VAL A 20 0.76 -2.00 -24.03
C VAL A 20 0.44 -0.58 -23.54
N LEU A 21 0.05 0.31 -24.45
CA LEU A 21 -0.23 1.70 -24.09
C LEU A 21 -1.48 1.80 -23.21
N SER A 22 -2.51 1.01 -23.52
CA SER A 22 -3.73 0.92 -22.71
C SER A 22 -3.44 0.49 -21.27
N LEU A 23 -2.60 -0.54 -21.09
CA LEU A 23 -2.18 -1.01 -19.76
C LEU A 23 -1.34 0.04 -19.03
N ALA A 24 -0.42 0.72 -19.73
CA ALA A 24 0.40 1.77 -19.14
C ALA A 24 -0.44 2.95 -18.63
N LEU A 25 -1.45 3.38 -19.39
CA LEU A 25 -2.38 4.44 -18.97
C LEU A 25 -3.18 4.03 -17.74
N ARG A 26 -3.69 2.79 -17.70
CA ARG A 26 -4.39 2.25 -16.52
C ARG A 26 -3.49 2.24 -15.28
N VAL A 27 -2.23 1.82 -15.41
CA VAL A 27 -1.27 1.87 -14.30
C VAL A 27 -1.01 3.32 -13.86
N GLN A 28 -0.96 4.28 -14.78
CA GLN A 28 -0.81 5.68 -14.43
C GLN A 28 -2.02 6.23 -13.66
N GLU A 29 -3.25 5.84 -14.03
CA GLU A 29 -4.46 6.19 -13.27
C GLU A 29 -4.39 5.64 -11.84
N GLU A 30 -4.02 4.37 -11.69
CA GLU A 30 -3.85 3.70 -10.38
C GLU A 30 -2.78 4.38 -9.51
N ARG A 31 -1.69 4.88 -10.10
CA ARG A 31 -0.65 5.66 -9.40
C ARG A 31 -1.18 6.97 -8.83
N LEU A 32 -2.18 7.56 -9.47
CA LEU A 32 -2.76 8.86 -9.11
C LEU A 32 -3.92 8.73 -8.11
N THR A 33 -4.46 7.53 -7.90
CA THR A 33 -5.58 7.28 -6.99
C THR A 33 -5.31 7.80 -5.58
N ARG A 34 -6.30 8.50 -5.01
CA ARG A 34 -6.30 8.98 -3.62
C ARG A 34 -7.40 8.30 -2.81
N LEU A 35 -7.01 7.60 -1.74
CA LEU A 35 -7.94 7.04 -0.78
C LEU A 35 -8.33 8.10 0.27
N PRO A 36 -9.63 8.25 0.59
CA PRO A 36 -10.07 9.09 1.69
C PRO A 36 -9.45 8.65 3.01
N THR A 37 -9.07 9.62 3.85
CA THR A 37 -8.42 9.33 5.13
C THR A 37 -9.31 8.48 6.05
N SER A 38 -10.63 8.69 6.04
CA SER A 38 -11.58 7.86 6.79
C SER A 38 -11.51 6.37 6.39
N LYS A 39 -11.43 6.11 5.08
CA LYS A 39 -11.30 4.76 4.52
C LYS A 39 -9.97 4.11 4.93
N ILE A 40 -8.87 4.85 4.87
CA ILE A 40 -7.55 4.38 5.32
C ILE A 40 -7.59 3.97 6.79
N ASN A 41 -8.14 4.80 7.66
CA ASN A 41 -8.20 4.50 9.09
C ASN A 41 -9.10 3.30 9.41
N ARG A 42 -10.20 3.13 8.68
CA ARG A 42 -11.03 1.92 8.79
C ARG A 42 -10.24 0.66 8.42
N ILE A 43 -9.49 0.67 7.32
CA ILE A 43 -8.63 -0.46 6.93
C ILE A 43 -7.62 -0.77 8.04
N LEU A 44 -6.94 0.25 8.57
CA LEU A 44 -5.93 0.08 9.61
C LEU A 44 -6.50 -0.45 10.92
N GLN A 45 -7.70 -0.03 11.30
CA GLN A 45 -8.40 -0.55 12.47
C GLN A 45 -8.74 -2.03 12.28
N HIS A 46 -9.43 -2.36 11.18
CA HIS A 46 -9.80 -3.74 10.86
C HIS A 46 -8.58 -4.67 10.75
N ALA A 47 -7.46 -4.17 10.19
CA ALA A 47 -6.22 -4.93 10.09
C ALA A 47 -5.61 -5.23 11.48
N GLN A 48 -5.60 -4.24 12.38
CA GLN A 48 -5.11 -4.42 13.76
C GLN A 48 -6.02 -5.35 14.57
N ASP A 49 -7.33 -5.28 14.38
CA ASP A 49 -8.30 -6.17 15.04
C ASP A 49 -8.14 -7.62 14.56
N LYS A 50 -7.90 -7.82 13.26
CA LYS A 50 -7.70 -9.14 12.67
C LYS A 50 -6.35 -9.76 13.07
N HIS A 51 -5.30 -8.96 13.11
CA HIS A 51 -3.96 -9.42 13.46
C HIS A 51 -3.19 -8.34 14.21
N ALA A 52 -3.03 -8.56 15.52
CA ALA A 52 -2.27 -7.67 16.37
C ALA A 52 -0.76 -7.69 16.00
N ALA A 53 -0.10 -6.55 16.17
CA ALA A 53 1.33 -6.47 15.92
C ALA A 53 2.13 -7.32 16.92
N PRO A 54 3.17 -8.04 16.47
CA PRO A 54 4.07 -8.77 17.36
C PRO A 54 4.69 -7.85 18.41
N SER A 55 4.63 -8.26 19.68
CA SER A 55 5.22 -7.52 20.79
C SER A 55 6.67 -7.90 21.01
N HIS A 56 7.55 -6.90 21.16
CA HIS A 56 8.93 -7.10 21.63
C HIS A 56 9.05 -6.45 23.00
N GLY A 57 9.43 -7.21 24.04
CA GLY A 57 9.56 -6.68 25.40
C GLY A 57 8.24 -6.15 26.00
N GLY A 58 7.10 -6.77 25.65
CA GLY A 58 5.78 -6.41 26.19
C GLY A 58 5.07 -5.24 25.49
N THR A 59 5.74 -4.53 24.57
CA THR A 59 5.12 -3.44 23.79
C THR A 59 5.01 -3.82 22.32
N GLY A 60 3.78 -3.86 21.81
CA GLY A 60 3.49 -4.02 20.37
C GLY A 60 3.46 -2.69 19.63
N LEU A 61 3.61 -2.74 18.30
CA LEU A 61 3.34 -1.59 17.44
C LEU A 61 1.86 -1.22 17.54
N LYS A 62 1.57 0.06 17.79
CA LYS A 62 0.22 0.64 17.75
C LYS A 62 0.16 1.65 16.64
N ILE A 63 -0.78 1.48 15.71
CA ILE A 63 -1.04 2.44 14.63
C ILE A 63 -2.26 3.26 15.03
N TYR A 64 -2.05 4.54 15.29
CA TYR A 64 -3.11 5.43 15.76
C TYR A 64 -3.92 6.05 14.63
N TYR A 65 -3.24 6.41 13.56
CA TYR A 65 -3.83 7.16 12.46
C TYR A 65 -2.98 6.98 11.20
N GLY A 66 -3.63 6.96 10.04
CA GLY A 66 -2.95 6.93 8.75
C GLY A 66 -3.59 7.88 7.74
N THR A 67 -2.78 8.41 6.83
CA THR A 67 -3.24 9.25 5.72
C THR A 67 -2.38 9.08 4.47
N GLN A 68 -2.96 9.32 3.30
CA GLN A 68 -2.21 9.35 2.04
C GLN A 68 -1.66 10.76 1.80
N VAL A 69 -0.34 10.89 1.88
CA VAL A 69 0.38 12.18 1.82
C VAL A 69 0.90 12.52 0.43
N ARG A 70 1.05 11.53 -0.45
CA ARG A 70 1.53 11.71 -1.80
C ARG A 70 0.87 10.69 -2.72
N ASN A 71 0.62 11.12 -3.95
CA ASN A 71 0.22 10.26 -5.05
C ASN A 71 1.40 10.16 -6.02
N ASP A 72 1.44 9.11 -6.83
CA ASP A 72 2.47 8.91 -7.84
C ASP A 72 3.94 8.76 -7.31
N PRO A 73 4.32 7.57 -6.79
CA PRO A 73 3.47 6.49 -6.31
C PRO A 73 2.80 6.83 -4.97
N PRO A 74 1.67 6.17 -4.63
CA PRO A 74 0.96 6.34 -3.36
C PRO A 74 1.87 6.17 -2.14
N VAL A 75 1.88 7.17 -1.25
CA VAL A 75 2.60 7.13 0.03
C VAL A 75 1.63 7.32 1.17
N PHE A 76 1.60 6.34 2.06
CA PHE A 76 0.81 6.33 3.28
C PHE A 76 1.71 6.67 4.46
N LEU A 77 1.38 7.77 5.15
CA LEU A 77 2.02 8.13 6.41
C LEU A 77 1.19 7.57 7.57
N LEU A 78 1.81 6.74 8.40
CA LEU A 78 1.18 6.16 9.59
C LEU A 78 1.82 6.74 10.85
N HIS A 79 0.98 7.25 11.74
CA HIS A 79 1.37 7.70 13.07
C HIS A 79 1.31 6.52 14.05
N VAL A 80 2.46 6.20 14.62
CA VAL A 80 2.65 5.03 15.49
C VAL A 80 3.24 5.42 16.85
N ASN A 81 3.26 4.48 17.79
CA ASN A 81 3.93 4.67 19.08
C ASN A 81 5.46 4.74 18.93
N ASP A 82 6.07 3.73 18.33
CA ASP A 82 7.51 3.70 18.03
C ASP A 82 7.75 3.02 16.67
N PRO A 83 8.28 3.74 15.67
CA PRO A 83 8.62 3.16 14.37
C PRO A 83 9.57 1.95 14.44
N LYS A 84 10.41 1.85 15.48
CA LYS A 84 11.35 0.72 15.64
C LYS A 84 10.64 -0.61 15.90
N LEU A 85 9.41 -0.58 16.39
CA LEU A 85 8.59 -1.78 16.62
C LEU A 85 7.96 -2.35 15.34
N ALA A 86 8.05 -1.61 14.22
CA ALA A 86 7.44 -2.02 12.97
C ALA A 86 8.33 -2.98 12.18
N HIS A 87 8.22 -4.25 12.50
CA HIS A 87 8.87 -5.31 11.73
C HIS A 87 8.32 -5.35 10.29
N PHE A 88 9.18 -5.64 9.31
CA PHE A 88 8.83 -5.60 7.89
C PHE A 88 7.67 -6.53 7.52
N THR A 89 7.52 -7.66 8.21
CA THR A 89 6.42 -8.61 7.96
C THR A 89 5.07 -8.00 8.31
N TYR A 90 4.99 -7.25 9.41
CA TYR A 90 3.76 -6.57 9.80
C TYR A 90 3.45 -5.40 8.85
N LEU A 91 4.48 -4.66 8.42
CA LEU A 91 4.31 -3.63 7.39
C LEU A 91 3.79 -4.20 6.07
N ARG A 92 4.28 -5.38 5.65
CA ARG A 92 3.78 -6.09 4.47
C ARG A 92 2.33 -6.55 4.64
N PHE A 93 1.95 -6.99 5.84
CA PHE A 93 0.55 -7.30 6.16
C PHE A 93 -0.36 -6.06 6.05
N ILE A 94 0.09 -4.91 6.55
CA ILE A 94 -0.65 -3.64 6.40
C ILE A 94 -0.73 -3.22 4.93
N GLU A 95 0.37 -3.33 4.17
CA GLU A 95 0.35 -3.08 2.73
C GLU A 95 -0.68 -3.97 2.01
N ASN A 96 -0.68 -5.28 2.29
CA ASN A 96 -1.63 -6.21 1.70
C ASN A 96 -3.07 -5.89 2.11
N SER A 97 -3.30 -5.41 3.33
CA SER A 97 -4.62 -5.01 3.81
C SER A 97 -5.13 -3.76 3.08
N ILE A 98 -4.24 -2.80 2.77
CA ILE A 98 -4.58 -1.65 1.90
C ILE A 98 -4.87 -2.13 0.47
N ARG A 99 -4.05 -3.04 -0.06
CA ARG A 99 -4.21 -3.59 -1.42
C ARG A 99 -5.47 -4.42 -1.61
N ALA A 100 -5.95 -5.08 -0.55
CA ALA A 100 -7.21 -5.82 -0.58
C ALA A 100 -8.42 -4.90 -0.81
N GLU A 101 -8.34 -3.66 -0.33
CA GLU A 101 -9.39 -2.66 -0.52
C GLU A 101 -9.21 -1.86 -1.83
N HIS A 102 -7.97 -1.64 -2.25
CA HIS A 102 -7.65 -1.00 -3.53
C HIS A 102 -6.37 -1.58 -4.11
N ALA A 103 -6.47 -2.28 -5.25
CA ALA A 103 -5.39 -3.12 -5.77
C ALA A 103 -4.08 -2.36 -6.07
N PHE A 104 -4.17 -1.09 -6.50
CA PHE A 104 -3.01 -0.29 -6.89
C PHE A 104 -2.20 -1.02 -7.97
N LEU A 105 -2.88 -1.36 -9.05
CA LEU A 105 -2.32 -2.18 -10.14
C LEU A 105 -1.12 -1.47 -10.76
N GLY A 106 0.00 -2.18 -10.88
CA GLY A 106 1.25 -1.69 -11.45
C GLY A 106 1.96 -0.61 -10.63
N THR A 107 1.41 -0.17 -9.49
CA THR A 107 2.05 0.82 -8.63
C THR A 107 2.53 0.22 -7.31
N PRO A 108 3.79 0.47 -6.91
CA PRO A 108 4.20 0.23 -5.54
C PRO A 108 3.43 1.17 -4.62
N ILE A 109 3.13 0.73 -3.39
CA ILE A 109 2.70 1.61 -2.31
C ILE A 109 3.84 1.75 -1.32
N ARG A 110 4.01 2.92 -0.73
CA ARG A 110 5.06 3.16 0.27
C ARG A 110 4.41 3.49 1.60
N ILE A 111 4.86 2.83 2.66
CA ILE A 111 4.44 3.11 4.03
C ILE A 111 5.59 3.84 4.73
N VAL A 112 5.30 5.03 5.25
CA VAL A 112 6.22 5.82 6.06
C VAL A 112 5.66 5.89 7.47
N LEU A 113 6.52 5.68 8.46
CA LEU A 113 6.13 5.72 9.86
C LEU A 113 6.63 7.01 10.51
N ARG A 114 5.80 7.61 11.35
CA ARG A 114 6.19 8.71 12.23
C ARG A 114 5.73 8.42 13.65
N PRO A 115 6.56 8.70 14.66
CA PRO A 115 6.08 8.67 16.04
C PRO A 115 5.00 9.74 16.20
N ARG A 116 3.92 9.40 16.91
CA ARG A 116 2.92 10.38 17.33
C ARG A 116 3.59 11.32 18.34
N ARG A 117 3.69 12.62 18.00
CA ARG A 117 4.06 13.64 18.99
C ARG A 117 2.96 13.68 20.04
N LYS A 118 3.35 13.63 21.32
CA LYS A 118 2.45 13.88 22.44
C LYS A 118 1.93 15.31 22.37
#